data_AF-A0A151RPC8-F1
#
_entry.id   AF-A0A151RPC8-F1
#
_cell.length_a   1.000
_cell.length_b   1.000
_cell.length_c   1.000
_cell.angle_alpha   90.00
_cell.angle_beta   90.00
_cell.angle_gamma   90.00
#
_symmetry.space_group_name_H-M   'P 1'
#
loop_
_entity.id
_entity.type
_entity.pdbx_description
1 polymer ?
#
loop_
_entity_poly.entity_id
_entity_poly.type
_entity_poly.pdbx_seq_one_letter_code
_entity_poly.pdbx_strand_id
1 'polypeptide(L)' 'VREEISNELGFKRTKDLGKYLGVPLHYQRVSKATRRNIIMKANQRLSSRKRRNLSMMGRVTLLN' A
#
# COMPACT_ATOMS: atom_id res chain seq x y z
N VAL A 1 -21.31 22.99 -13.21
CA VAL A 1 -19.82 23.10 -13.18
C VAL A 1 -19.06 21.77 -13.22
N ARG A 2 -18.94 20.98 -12.13
CA ARG A 2 -18.06 19.78 -12.15
C ARG A 2 -18.52 18.65 -13.10
N GLU A 3 -19.82 18.50 -13.31
CA GLU A 3 -20.34 17.54 -14.31
C GLU A 3 -20.25 18.06 -15.73
N GLU A 4 -20.48 19.36 -15.95
CA GLU A 4 -20.27 19.98 -17.27
C GLU A 4 -18.84 19.77 -17.77
N ILE A 5 -17.84 20.03 -16.92
CA ILE A 5 -16.43 19.81 -17.28
C ILE A 5 -16.14 18.34 -17.61
N SER A 6 -16.74 17.40 -16.87
CA SER A 6 -16.53 15.97 -17.11
C SER A 6 -17.15 15.53 -18.44
N ASN A 7 -18.33 16.06 -18.77
CA ASN A 7 -19.03 15.80 -20.03
C ASN A 7 -18.29 16.41 -21.22
N GLU A 8 -17.80 17.65 -21.09
CA GLU A 8 -17.09 18.35 -22.16
C GLU A 8 -15.75 17.65 -22.50
N LEU A 9 -15.07 17.12 -21.49
CA LEU A 9 -13.78 16.44 -21.64
C LEU A 9 -13.93 14.93 -21.92
N GLY A 10 -15.15 14.39 -21.94
CA GLY A 10 -15.42 12.97 -22.17
C GLY A 10 -14.92 12.03 -21.06
N PHE A 11 -14.64 12.55 -19.86
CA PHE A 11 -14.16 11.74 -18.74
C PHE A 11 -15.32 11.23 -17.89
N LYS A 12 -15.36 9.92 -17.65
CA LYS A 12 -16.28 9.33 -16.67
C LYS A 12 -15.83 9.71 -15.26
N ARG A 13 -16.65 10.50 -14.57
CA ARG A 13 -16.34 10.94 -13.21
C ARG A 13 -16.27 9.75 -12.26
N THR A 14 -15.11 9.56 -11.63
CA THR A 14 -14.93 8.57 -10.56
C THR A 14 -14.98 9.25 -9.19
N LYS A 15 -15.82 8.73 -8.30
CA LYS A 15 -15.93 9.19 -6.90
C LYS A 15 -14.91 8.52 -5.99
N ASP A 16 -14.27 7.44 -6.45
CA ASP A 16 -13.24 6.74 -5.72
C ASP A 16 -12.27 6.09 -6.71
N LEU A 17 -10.98 6.41 -6.58
CA LEU A 17 -9.92 5.83 -7.40
C LEU A 17 -9.53 4.42 -6.91
N GLY A 18 -10.10 3.96 -5.80
CA GLY A 18 -9.90 2.62 -5.28
C GLY A 18 -8.46 2.39 -4.82
N LYS A 19 -7.94 1.18 -5.02
CA LYS A 19 -6.56 0.83 -4.69
C LYS A 19 -5.76 0.62 -5.96
N TYR A 20 -4.61 1.30 -6.07
CA TYR A 20 -3.63 1.06 -7.11
C TYR A 20 -2.37 0.44 -6.51
N LEU A 21 -1.90 -0.65 -7.12
CA LEU A 21 -0.77 -1.44 -6.62
C LEU A 21 -0.94 -1.86 -5.14
N GLY A 22 -2.18 -2.11 -4.71
CA GLY A 22 -2.51 -2.49 -3.34
C GLY A 22 -2.43 -1.35 -2.32
N VAL A 23 -2.28 -0.10 -2.76
CA VAL A 23 -2.30 1.12 -1.94
C VAL A 23 -3.57 1.92 -2.27
N PRO A 24 -4.35 2.36 -1.28
CA PRO A 24 -5.49 3.24 -1.53
C PRO A 24 -5.04 4.51 -2.26
N LEU A 25 -5.58 4.76 -3.45
CA LEU A 25 -5.40 6.03 -4.15
C LEU A 25 -6.22 7.09 -3.42
N HIS A 26 -5.54 8.13 -2.96
CA HIS A 26 -6.14 9.14 -2.11
C HIS A 26 -7.04 10.08 -2.93
N TYR A 27 -8.33 9.73 -3.04
CA TYR A 27 -9.36 10.65 -3.52
C TYR A 27 -9.88 11.58 -2.40
N GLN A 28 -9.61 11.24 -1.13
CA GLN A 28 -10.07 11.94 0.08
C GLN A 28 -8.89 12.32 0.98
N ARG A 29 -9.10 13.28 1.89
CA ARG A 29 -8.08 13.79 2.83
C ARG A 29 -7.42 12.64 3.61
N VAL A 30 -6.09 12.65 3.70
CA VAL A 30 -5.31 11.60 4.37
C VAL A 30 -5.74 11.50 5.84
N SER A 31 -6.35 10.37 6.21
CA SER A 31 -6.77 10.09 7.59
C SER A 31 -5.67 9.36 8.38
N LYS A 32 -5.71 9.42 9.72
CA LYS A 32 -4.80 8.64 10.58
C LYS A 32 -4.87 7.13 10.28
N ALA A 33 -6.02 6.61 9.83
CA ALA A 33 -6.20 5.21 9.50
C ALA A 33 -5.40 4.79 8.25
N THR A 34 -5.35 5.64 7.22
CA THR A 34 -4.60 5.33 5.99
C THR A 34 -3.09 5.27 6.25
N ARG A 35 -2.56 6.18 7.07
CA ARG A 35 -1.15 6.13 7.51
C ARG A 35 -0.84 4.85 8.27
N ARG A 36 -1.74 4.42 9.18
CA ARG A 36 -1.56 3.22 9.99
C ARG A 36 -1.47 1.95 9.13
N ASN A 37 -2.26 1.87 8.07
CA ASN A 37 -2.24 0.75 7.12
C ASN A 37 -0.89 0.60 6.40
N ILE A 38 -0.31 1.71 5.95
CA ILE A 38 1.00 1.71 5.28
C ILE A 38 2.09 1.27 6.26
N ILE A 39 2.10 1.84 7.46
CA ILE A 39 3.07 1.49 8.52
C ILE A 39 2.96 0.00 8.90
N MET A 40 1.75 -0.52 9.06
CA MET A 40 1.51 -1.93 9.36
C MET A 40 2.09 -2.85 8.29
N LYS A 41 1.85 -2.56 7.00
CA LYS A 41 2.43 -3.33 5.88
C LYS A 41 3.96 -3.27 5.88
N ALA A 42 4.55 -2.10 6.15
CA ALA A 42 6.00 -1.96 6.25
C ALA A 42 6.58 -2.81 7.39
N ASN A 43 5.97 -2.75 8.58
CA ASN A 43 6.38 -3.55 9.74
C ASN A 43 6.25 -5.06 9.49
N GLN A 44 5.18 -5.50 8.81
CA GLN A 44 5.00 -6.91 8.46
C GLN A 44 6.09 -7.40 7.49
N ARG A 45 6.50 -6.57 6.53
CA ARG A 45 7.60 -6.91 5.61
C ARG A 45 8.93 -6.97 6.37
N LEU A 46 9.21 -6.01 7.25
CA LEU A 46 10.42 -5.99 8.08
C LEU A 46 10.50 -7.20 9.03
N SER A 47 9.40 -7.56 9.69
CA SER A 47 9.36 -8.74 10.56
C SER A 47 9.54 -10.05 9.79
N SER A 48 8.98 -10.15 8.58
CA SER A 48 9.19 -11.30 7.70
C SER A 48 10.64 -11.42 7.22
N ARG A 49 11.31 -10.28 6.94
CA ARG A 49 12.74 -10.24 6.60
C ARG A 49 13.60 -10.67 7.79
N LYS A 50 13.31 -10.19 9.00
CA LYS A 50 14.05 -10.59 10.22
C LYS A 50 13.97 -12.11 10.45
N ARG A 51 12.79 -12.71 10.31
CA ARG A 51 12.62 -14.18 10.41
C ARG A 51 13.39 -14.95 9.34
N ARG A 52 13.41 -14.48 8.08
CA ARG A 52 14.18 -15.11 7.01
C ARG A 52 15.69 -15.07 7.28
N ASN A 53 16.22 -13.95 7.76
CA ASN A 53 17.64 -13.86 8.13
C ASN A 53 18.00 -14.82 9.26
N LEU A 54 17.14 -14.97 10.27
CA LEU A 54 17.34 -15.95 11.35
C LEU A 54 17.30 -17.40 10.83
N SER A 55 16.37 -17.72 9.93
CA SER A 55 16.32 -19.04 9.27
C SER A 55 17.54 -19.31 8.41
N MET A 56 18.10 -18.29 7.74
CA MET A 56 19.29 -18.42 6.93
C MET A 56 20.55 -18.59 7.78
N MET A 57 20.71 -17.84 8.87
CA MET A 57 21.80 -18.06 9.83
C MET A 57 21.77 -19.48 10.41
N GLY A 58 20.60 -19.99 10.81
CA GLY A 58 20.48 -21.37 11.29
C GLY A 58 20.96 -22.41 10.28
N ARG A 59 20.72 -22.21 8.98
CA ARG A 59 21.26 -23.09 7.93
C ARG A 59 22.78 -22.95 7.78
N VAL A 60 23.31 -21.74 7.82
CA VAL A 60 24.76 -21.49 7.71
C VAL A 60 25.51 -22.07 8.92
N THR A 61 24.95 -21.97 10.13
CA THR A 61 25.55 -22.53 11.35
C THR A 61 25.48 -24.06 11.39
N LEU A 62 24.43 -24.68 10.85
CA LEU A 62 24.32 -26.15 10.79
C LEU A 62 25.13 -26.79 9.64
N LEU A 63 25.57 -25.99 8.67
CA LEU A 63 26.40 -26.43 7.54
C LEU A 63 27.91 -26.36 7.84
N ASN A 64 28.31 -25.86 9.03
CA ASN A 64 29.70 -25.62 9.41
C ASN A 64 30.14 -26.52 10.56
#